data_AF-A0A822ZT97-F1
#
_entry.id   AF-A0A822ZT97-F1
#
_cell.length_a   1.000
_cell.length_b   1.000
_cell.length_c   1.000
_cell.angle_alpha   90.00
_cell.angle_beta   90.00
_cell.angle_gamma   90.00
#
_symmetry.space_group_name_H-M   'P 1'
#
loop_
_entity.id
_entity.type
_entity.pdbx_description
1 polymer ?
#
loop_
_entity_poly.entity_id
_entity_poly.type
_entity_poly.pdbx_seq_one_letter_code
_entity_poly.pdbx_strand_id
1 'polypeptide(L)' 'MASAAGSSAAVPFWRAAGMTYITYSNICASLVRNCLKEPYKTEALTREKVHFAVSKWADGKPQKPTIRSDTPEE' A
#
# COMPACT_ATOMS: atom_id res chain seq x y z
N MET A 1 -16.18 -24.10 27.80
CA MET A 1 -17.52 -23.99 27.16
C MET A 1 -17.32 -23.72 25.68
N ALA A 2 -18.17 -24.36 24.88
CA ALA A 2 -18.40 -24.34 23.44
C ALA A 2 -17.57 -23.43 22.50
N SER A 3 -17.01 -24.13 21.51
CA SER A 3 -16.71 -23.78 20.11
C SER A 3 -17.36 -22.52 19.52
N ALA A 4 -16.56 -21.77 18.76
CA ALA A 4 -16.99 -21.27 17.46
C ALA A 4 -15.84 -21.48 16.46
N ALA A 5 -15.83 -22.66 15.82
CA ALA A 5 -15.19 -22.82 14.52
C ALA A 5 -15.92 -21.91 13.53
N GLY A 6 -15.46 -20.66 13.42
CA GLY A 6 -15.83 -19.79 12.31
C GLY A 6 -15.24 -20.44 11.05
N SER A 7 -16.11 -20.76 10.10
CA SER A 7 -15.75 -21.26 8.77
C SER A 7 -14.42 -20.67 8.33
N SER A 8 -13.43 -21.50 8.03
CA SER A 8 -12.20 -21.05 7.36
C SER A 8 -12.59 -20.63 5.95
N ALA A 9 -13.29 -19.49 5.83
CA ALA A 9 -13.55 -18.82 4.59
C ALA A 9 -12.19 -18.65 3.94
N ALA A 10 -12.02 -19.21 2.74
CA ALA A 10 -10.76 -19.16 2.01
C ALA A 10 -10.21 -17.74 2.06
N VAL A 11 -9.20 -17.53 2.89
CA VAL A 11 -8.66 -16.20 3.11
C VAL A 11 -8.02 -15.82 1.79
N PRO A 12 -8.40 -14.69 1.16
CA PRO A 12 -7.79 -14.30 -0.10
C PRO A 12 -6.27 -14.27 0.05
N PHE A 13 -5.53 -14.74 -0.96
CA PHE A 13 -4.09 -14.97 -0.84
C PHE A 13 -3.31 -13.74 -0.31
N TRP A 14 -3.76 -12.53 -0.66
CA TRP A 14 -3.16 -11.27 -0.20
C TRP A 14 -3.38 -11.02 1.30
N ARG A 15 -4.52 -11.43 1.88
CA ARG A 15 -4.75 -11.41 3.34
C ARG A 15 -3.85 -12.41 4.06
N ALA A 16 -3.69 -13.61 3.48
CA ALA A 16 -2.81 -14.64 4.03
C ALA A 16 -1.34 -14.18 4.06
N ALA A 17 -0.93 -13.36 3.09
CA ALA A 17 0.40 -12.74 3.03
C ALA A 17 0.58 -11.49 3.92
N GLY A 18 -0.40 -11.17 4.78
CA GLY A 18 -0.35 -9.99 5.65
C GLY A 18 -0.55 -8.66 4.92
N MET A 19 -0.98 -8.67 3.66
CA MET A 19 -1.28 -7.44 2.91
C MET A 19 -2.72 -6.98 3.17
N THR A 20 -2.88 -5.66 3.18
CA THR A 20 -4.22 -5.06 3.18
C THR A 20 -4.79 -5.06 1.76
N TYR A 21 -6.12 -4.94 1.66
CA TYR A 21 -6.80 -4.78 0.38
C TYR A 21 -6.31 -3.53 -0.37
N ILE A 22 -6.03 -2.45 0.37
CA ILE A 22 -5.55 -1.18 -0.17
C ILE A 22 -4.17 -1.39 -0.82
N THR A 23 -3.25 -2.06 -0.12
CA THR A 23 -1.92 -2.40 -0.64
C THR A 23 -2.03 -3.26 -1.90
N TYR A 24 -2.85 -4.31 -1.85
CA TYR A 24 -3.08 -5.19 -3.01
C TYR A 24 -3.60 -4.43 -4.23
N SER A 25 -4.64 -3.61 -4.04
CA SER A 25 -5.29 -2.86 -5.11
C SER A 25 -4.36 -1.82 -5.72
N ASN A 26 -3.55 -1.16 -4.90
CA ASN A 26 -2.55 -0.20 -5.36
C ASN A 26 -1.48 -0.87 -6.23
N ILE A 27 -0.99 -2.06 -5.85
CA ILE A 27 -0.04 -2.83 -6.66
C ILE A 27 -0.64 -3.20 -8.03
N CYS A 28 -1.87 -3.73 -8.04
CA CYS A 28 -2.57 -4.05 -9.29
C CYS A 28 -2.73 -2.80 -10.17
N ALA A 29 -3.07 -1.65 -9.58
CA ALA A 29 -3.21 -0.40 -10.31
C ALA A 29 -1.88 0.09 -10.89
N SER A 30 -0.76 -0.01 -10.15
CA SER A 30 0.59 0.31 -10.63
C SER A 30 0.99 -0.57 -11.82
N LEU A 31 0.74 -1.88 -11.75
CA LEU A 31 1.02 -2.79 -12.86
C LEU A 31 0.23 -2.42 -14.12
N VAL A 32 -1.07 -2.16 -13.97
CA VAL A 32 -1.93 -1.75 -15.09
C VAL A 32 -1.44 -0.44 -15.70
N ARG A 33 -1.06 0.56 -14.88
CA ARG A 33 -0.55 1.85 -15.37
C ARG A 33 0.72 1.72 -16.21
N ASN A 34 1.59 0.81 -15.83
CA ASN A 34 2.85 0.56 -16.54
C ASN A 34 2.66 -0.06 -17.93
N CYS A 35 1.52 -0.71 -18.17
CA CYS A 35 1.15 -1.29 -19.46
C CYS A 35 0.50 -0.29 -20.43
N LEU A 36 0.24 0.97 -20.04
CA LEU A 36 -0.30 1.97 -20.97
C LEU A 36 0.74 2.43 -22.00
N LYS A 37 0.24 2.86 -23.16
CA LYS A 37 1.03 3.55 -24.18
C LYS A 37 1.26 5.02 -23.79
N GLU A 38 2.35 5.60 -24.27
CA GLU A 38 2.57 7.05 -24.19
C GLU A 38 1.53 7.80 -25.05
N PRO A 39 1.01 8.95 -24.59
CA PRO A 39 1.39 9.73 -23.40
C PRO A 39 0.65 9.36 -22.10
N TYR A 40 -0.38 8.52 -22.18
CA TYR A 40 -1.28 8.20 -21.06
C TYR A 40 -0.56 7.52 -19.90
N LYS A 41 0.51 6.77 -20.18
CA LYS A 41 1.38 6.20 -19.15
C LYS A 41 2.00 7.29 -18.26
N THR A 42 2.56 8.33 -18.86
CA THR A 42 3.20 9.43 -18.15
C THR A 42 2.20 10.17 -17.27
N GLU A 43 1.01 10.46 -17.81
CA GLU A 43 -0.08 11.07 -17.04
C GLU A 43 -0.53 10.19 -15.88
N ALA A 44 -0.69 8.88 -16.11
CA ALA A 44 -1.14 7.94 -15.08
C ALA A 44 -0.09 7.73 -13.97
N LEU A 45 1.21 7.73 -14.32
CA LEU A 45 2.32 7.57 -13.38
C LEU A 45 2.42 8.75 -12.38
N THR A 46 1.95 9.95 -12.74
CA THR A 46 1.93 11.07 -11.77
C THR A 46 1.09 10.77 -10.53
N ARG A 47 0.03 9.97 -10.67
CA ARG A 47 -0.87 9.60 -9.57
C ARG A 47 -0.27 8.55 -8.63
N GLU A 48 0.80 7.89 -9.03
CA GLU A 48 1.48 6.88 -8.24
C GLU A 48 2.47 7.48 -7.24
N LYS A 49 2.91 8.73 -7.45
CA LYS A 49 3.86 9.41 -6.57
C LYS A 49 3.21 9.77 -5.24
N VAL A 50 3.71 9.21 -4.16
CA VAL A 50 3.20 9.41 -2.80
C VAL A 50 4.36 9.84 -1.90
N HIS A 51 4.40 11.14 -1.59
CA HIS A 51 5.39 11.74 -0.71
C HIS A 51 4.72 12.14 0.60
N PHE A 52 5.05 11.43 1.69
CA PHE A 52 4.57 11.78 3.03
C PHE A 52 5.57 11.43 4.11
N ALA A 53 5.48 12.12 5.25
CA ALA A 53 6.19 11.78 6.47
C ALA A 53 5.18 11.30 7.53
N VAL A 54 5.38 10.10 8.06
CA VAL A 54 4.57 9.57 9.18
C VAL A 54 5.43 9.59 10.44
N SER A 55 4.97 10.33 11.44
CA SER A 55 5.51 10.28 12.80
C SER A 55 4.53 9.55 13.70
N LYS A 56 5.00 8.49 14.35
CA LYS A 56 4.25 7.85 15.44
C LYS A 56 4.35 8.75 16.67
N TRP A 57 3.23 9.08 17.28
CA TRP A 57 3.20 9.78 18.56
C TRP A 57 3.15 8.77 19.69
N ALA A 58 4.06 8.91 20.66
CA ALA A 58 4.10 8.10 21.88
C ALA A 58 4.45 9.01 23.05
N ASP A 59 3.82 8.80 24.21
CA ASP A 59 4.12 9.55 25.44
C ASP A 59 4.04 11.09 25.28
N GLY A 60 3.13 11.55 24.41
CA GLY A 60 2.93 12.97 24.13
C GLY A 60 4.01 13.64 23.28
N LYS A 61 5.00 12.89 22.77
CA LYS A 61 6.06 13.41 21.89
C LYS A 61 6.02 12.73 20.52
N PRO A 62 6.26 13.48 19.42
CA PRO A 62 6.40 12.88 18.10
C PRO A 62 7.73 12.12 18.03
N GLN A 63 7.69 10.86 17.61
CA GLN A 63 8.89 10.11 17.26
C GLN A 63 9.45 10.60 15.91
N LYS A 64 10.71 10.21 15.63
CA LYS A 64 11.38 10.52 14.37
C LYS A 64 10.48 10.16 13.18
N PRO A 65 10.20 11.11 12.27
CA PRO A 65 9.36 10.84 11.11
C PRO A 65 10.01 9.77 10.22
N THR A 66 9.20 8.80 9.81
CA THR A 66 9.54 7.93 8.68
C THR A 66 9.10 8.65 7.42
N ILE A 67 10.07 9.09 6.62
CA ILE A 67 9.83 9.77 5.35
C ILE A 67 9.68 8.69 4.28
N ARG A 68 8.55 8.70 3.59
CA ARG A 68 8.36 7.94 2.35
C ARG A 68 8.41 8.92 1.19
N SER A 69 9.43 8.80 0.35
CA SER A 69 9.61 9.57 -0.87
C SER A 69 9.84 8.62 -2.05
N ASP A 70 9.05 8.77 -3.12
CA ASP A 70 9.22 8.03 -4.38
C ASP A 70 10.22 8.71 -5.34
N THR A 71 11.05 9.64 -4.83
CA THR A 71 12.12 10.25 -5.61
C THR A 71 13.24 9.22 -5.77
N PRO A 72 13.67 8.86 -6.99
CA PRO A 72 14.91 8.12 -7.16
C PRO A 72 16.02 9.01 -6.61
N GLU A 73 16.77 8.51 -5.63
CA GLU A 73 18.07 9.10 -5.29
C GLU A 73 18.93 9.01 -6.55
N GLU A 74 19.32 10.17 -7.07
CA GLU A 74 20.22 10.34 -8.20
C GLU A 74 21.68 10.14 -7.75
#